data_AF-A0A7Y6UJH0-F1
#
_entry.id   AF-A0A7Y6UJH0-F1
#
_cell.length_a   1.000
_cell.length_b   1.000
_cell.length_c   1.000
_cell.angle_alpha   90.00
_cell.angle_beta   90.00
_cell.angle_gamma   90.00
#
_symmetry.space_group_name_H-M   'P 1'
#
loop_
_entity.id
_entity.type
_entity.pdbx_description
1 polymer ?
#
loop_
_entity_poly.entity_id
_entity_poly.type
_entity_poly.pdbx_seq_one_letter_code
_entity_poly.pdbx_strand_id
1 'polypeptide(L)'
;QTMKPVTALLPLLVFTLACEDAEPKKPLCDPSEANAGRVALEAQVGGNIGNGPAVMYDNGFPFVFVDGQCNYWSSGTRTWRETRTGVLDADTAAELGARLHFGAWPDLAGTWLESGYVDAPTLIFDDSTRVVVCASLCDGSSVPDSVKAMRDELFVVAQELWDRGSAVESGVRAIAIAYEPFQGIPFVDWPLARPISDFVRTGSVEPGQGVLEDDPASAQALKDLRASFVRGDHGAFGWDMLPVKSDGAYYQLYLRDTLPFEDAQGFVPLTSH
;
A
#
# COMPACT_ATOMS: atom_id res chain seq x y z
N GLN A 1 -79.19 -41.54 18.18
CA GLN A 1 -78.39 -40.79 17.19
C GLN A 1 -77.10 -40.39 17.87
N THR A 2 -76.02 -41.08 17.55
CA THR A 2 -74.69 -40.93 18.17
C THR A 2 -73.85 -40.03 17.28
N MET A 3 -73.48 -38.84 17.78
CA MET A 3 -72.60 -37.91 17.07
C MET A 3 -71.15 -38.41 17.16
N LYS A 4 -70.48 -38.52 16.01
CA LYS A 4 -69.04 -38.79 15.92
C LYS A 4 -68.26 -37.46 16.00
N PRO A 5 -67.13 -37.41 16.72
CA PRO A 5 -66.26 -36.24 16.71
C PRO A 5 -65.50 -36.17 15.38
N VAL A 6 -65.55 -34.99 14.75
CA VAL A 6 -64.73 -34.65 13.57
C VAL A 6 -63.42 -34.06 14.11
N THR A 7 -62.36 -34.87 14.08
CA THR A 7 -61.00 -34.42 14.39
C THR A 7 -60.47 -33.64 13.19
N ALA A 8 -60.42 -32.31 13.30
CA ALA A 8 -59.77 -31.46 12.32
C ALA A 8 -58.24 -31.53 12.50
N LEU A 9 -57.55 -32.18 11.55
CA LEU A 9 -56.10 -32.05 11.42
C LEU A 9 -55.78 -30.66 10.85
N LEU A 10 -55.17 -29.79 11.67
CA LEU A 10 -54.49 -28.60 11.17
C LEU A 10 -53.20 -29.04 10.46
N PRO A 11 -52.96 -28.65 9.19
CA PRO A 11 -51.66 -28.82 8.57
C PRO A 11 -50.68 -27.83 9.23
N LEU A 12 -49.65 -28.36 9.87
CA LEU A 12 -48.50 -27.59 10.35
C LEU A 12 -47.74 -27.12 9.11
N LEU A 13 -47.94 -25.87 8.69
CA LEU A 13 -47.12 -25.23 7.66
C LEU A 13 -45.73 -25.02 8.25
N VAL A 14 -44.79 -25.91 7.93
CA VAL A 14 -43.36 -25.68 8.12
C VAL A 14 -42.93 -24.68 7.06
N PHE A 15 -42.90 -23.39 7.42
CA PHE A 15 -42.15 -22.41 6.64
C PHE A 15 -40.68 -22.77 6.75
N THR A 16 -40.15 -23.48 5.77
CA THR A 16 -38.72 -23.43 5.46
C THR A 16 -38.44 -22.00 5.06
N LEU A 17 -38.05 -21.16 6.02
CA LEU A 17 -37.26 -19.97 5.75
C LEU A 17 -36.05 -20.49 4.99
N ALA A 18 -36.11 -20.41 3.66
CA ALA A 18 -34.91 -20.46 2.86
C ALA A 18 -34.08 -19.28 3.37
N CYS A 19 -33.05 -19.56 4.17
CA CYS A 19 -31.92 -18.66 4.20
C CYS A 19 -31.55 -18.51 2.74
N GLU A 20 -31.79 -17.34 2.16
CA GLU A 20 -31.07 -16.96 0.95
C GLU A 20 -29.61 -17.20 1.30
N ASP A 21 -29.03 -18.24 0.69
CA ASP A 21 -27.62 -18.56 0.84
C ASP A 21 -26.89 -17.33 0.34
N ALA A 22 -26.48 -16.47 1.27
CA ALA A 22 -25.73 -15.28 0.96
C ALA A 22 -24.54 -15.73 0.10
N GLU A 23 -24.35 -15.09 -1.06
CA GLU A 23 -23.25 -15.43 -1.94
C GLU A 23 -21.96 -15.52 -1.12
N PRO A 24 -21.19 -16.61 -1.28
CA PRO A 24 -19.98 -16.79 -0.50
C PRO A 24 -19.06 -15.60 -0.72
N LYS A 25 -18.75 -14.88 0.36
CA LYS A 25 -17.84 -13.73 0.30
C LYS A 25 -16.50 -14.17 -0.28
N LYS A 26 -16.02 -13.43 -1.28
CA LYS A 26 -14.70 -13.66 -1.89
C LYS A 26 -13.62 -13.64 -0.80
N PRO A 27 -12.80 -14.70 -0.66
CA PRO A 27 -11.70 -14.70 0.29
C PRO A 27 -10.59 -13.75 -0.14
N LEU A 28 -9.83 -13.20 0.82
CA LEU A 28 -8.69 -12.34 0.52
C LEU A 28 -7.61 -13.06 -0.29
N CYS A 29 -7.35 -14.32 0.05
CA CYS A 29 -6.48 -15.19 -0.73
C CYS A 29 -7.29 -16.19 -1.54
N ASP A 30 -7.21 -16.09 -2.86
CA ASP A 30 -7.71 -17.09 -3.79
C ASP A 30 -6.58 -17.50 -4.76
N PRO A 31 -6.01 -18.70 -4.61
CA PRO A 31 -4.92 -19.15 -5.48
C PRO A 31 -5.31 -19.25 -6.96
N SER A 32 -6.61 -19.33 -7.28
CA SER A 32 -7.09 -19.30 -8.66
C SER A 32 -6.92 -17.91 -9.31
N GLU A 33 -6.71 -16.89 -8.48
CA GLU A 33 -6.47 -15.50 -8.86
C GLU A 33 -5.04 -15.03 -8.49
N ALA A 34 -4.05 -15.94 -8.48
CA ALA A 34 -2.67 -15.65 -8.04
C ALA A 34 -2.06 -14.35 -8.63
N ASN A 35 -2.46 -13.95 -9.85
CA ASN A 35 -2.00 -12.72 -10.50
C ASN A 35 -3.03 -11.58 -10.53
N ALA A 36 -4.29 -11.86 -10.16
CA ALA A 36 -5.42 -10.96 -10.30
C ALA A 36 -5.86 -10.37 -8.95
N GLY A 37 -5.87 -11.14 -7.85
CA GLY A 37 -6.26 -10.63 -6.54
C GLY A 37 -5.12 -9.87 -5.88
N ARG A 38 -4.89 -8.61 -6.25
CA ARG A 38 -4.03 -7.71 -5.47
C ARG A 38 -4.92 -6.82 -4.63
N VAL A 39 -4.83 -6.93 -3.31
CA VAL A 39 -5.33 -5.86 -2.44
C VAL A 39 -4.26 -4.81 -2.36
N ALA A 40 -4.41 -3.72 -3.11
CA ALA A 40 -3.56 -2.54 -2.97
C ALA A 40 -4.22 -1.59 -1.98
N LEU A 41 -3.49 -1.28 -0.91
CA LEU A 41 -3.84 -0.23 0.03
C LEU A 41 -2.73 0.80 0.00
N GLU A 42 -2.97 1.98 -0.54
CA GLU A 42 -1.95 3.03 -0.66
C GLU A 42 -2.43 4.32 -0.02
N ALA A 43 -1.57 4.98 0.76
CA ALA A 43 -1.77 6.36 1.17
C ALA A 43 -0.98 7.32 0.25
N GLN A 44 -1.64 7.91 -0.75
CA GLN A 44 -1.05 8.96 -1.56
C GLN A 44 -1.05 10.28 -0.82
N VAL A 45 0.05 11.02 -0.90
CA VAL A 45 0.09 12.42 -0.43
C VAL A 45 -0.72 13.30 -1.38
N GLY A 46 -1.40 14.29 -0.81
CA GLY A 46 -1.97 15.36 -1.61
C GLY A 46 -0.89 16.24 -2.24
N GLY A 47 -1.32 17.09 -3.17
CA GLY A 47 -0.52 18.22 -3.63
C GLY A 47 0.33 17.91 -4.84
N ASN A 48 1.22 18.82 -5.18
CA ASN A 48 2.11 18.65 -6.32
C ASN A 48 3.29 17.76 -5.91
N ILE A 49 3.28 16.50 -6.37
CA ILE A 49 4.39 15.56 -6.17
C ILE A 49 5.59 16.13 -6.93
N GLY A 50 6.57 16.66 -6.19
CA GLY A 50 7.82 17.12 -6.78
C GLY A 50 8.57 15.97 -7.47
N ASN A 51 9.53 16.31 -8.33
CA ASN A 51 10.30 15.32 -9.10
C ASN A 51 10.95 14.23 -8.25
N GLY A 52 11.31 14.54 -7.00
CA GLY A 52 11.95 13.60 -6.08
C GLY A 52 10.98 12.55 -5.56
N PRO A 53 9.91 12.98 -4.87
CA PRO A 53 8.84 12.08 -4.44
C PRO A 53 8.16 11.30 -5.58
N ALA A 54 8.29 11.70 -6.84
CA ALA A 54 7.72 10.93 -7.97
C ALA A 54 8.25 9.49 -8.04
N VAL A 55 9.51 9.21 -7.69
CA VAL A 55 9.98 7.81 -7.61
C VAL A 55 9.28 7.05 -6.48
N MET A 56 8.83 7.74 -5.43
CA MET A 56 8.19 7.18 -4.23
C MET A 56 6.69 6.90 -4.45
N TYR A 57 6.17 7.13 -5.65
CA TYR A 57 4.78 6.81 -6.01
C TYR A 57 4.50 5.31 -5.87
N ASP A 58 3.25 4.94 -5.54
CA ASP A 58 2.72 3.59 -5.23
C ASP A 58 3.25 2.95 -3.94
N ASN A 59 4.57 2.87 -3.78
CA ASN A 59 5.21 2.05 -2.74
C ASN A 59 6.38 2.74 -2.01
N GLY A 60 6.45 4.06 -2.07
CA GLY A 60 7.30 4.85 -1.17
C GLY A 60 6.59 5.35 0.09
N PHE A 61 5.27 5.27 0.13
CA PHE A 61 4.40 5.65 1.25
C PHE A 61 3.87 4.41 2.01
N PRO A 62 3.14 4.55 3.13
CA PRO A 62 2.46 3.43 3.77
C PRO A 62 1.60 2.65 2.78
N PHE A 63 1.88 1.36 2.65
CA PHE A 63 1.10 0.46 1.80
C PHE A 63 0.95 -0.94 2.37
N VAL A 64 -0.05 -1.66 1.82
CA VAL A 64 -0.19 -3.11 1.93
C VAL A 64 -0.53 -3.66 0.55
N PHE A 65 0.19 -4.70 0.13
CA PHE A 65 -0.18 -5.57 -0.98
C PHE A 65 -0.39 -6.99 -0.48
N VAL A 66 -1.45 -7.65 -0.92
CA VAL A 66 -1.67 -9.09 -0.71
C VAL A 66 -2.04 -9.70 -2.06
N ASP A 67 -1.35 -10.76 -2.48
CA ASP A 67 -1.67 -11.50 -3.69
C ASP A 67 -2.65 -12.67 -3.44
N GLY A 68 -3.15 -13.29 -4.52
CA GLY A 68 -4.07 -14.43 -4.42
C GLY A 68 -3.44 -15.68 -3.75
N GLN A 69 -2.12 -15.74 -3.62
CA GLN A 69 -1.41 -16.82 -2.95
C GLN A 69 -1.10 -16.53 -1.48
N CYS A 70 -1.68 -15.48 -0.91
CA CYS A 70 -1.41 -14.98 0.44
C CYS A 70 0.01 -14.41 0.65
N ASN A 71 0.82 -14.20 -0.38
CA ASN A 71 2.04 -13.42 -0.18
C ASN A 71 1.64 -11.97 0.07
N TYR A 72 2.29 -11.33 1.03
CA TYR A 72 2.05 -9.92 1.33
C TYR A 72 3.32 -9.09 1.27
N TRP A 73 3.16 -7.79 1.04
CA TRP A 73 4.20 -6.77 1.12
C TRP A 73 3.65 -5.57 1.87
N SER A 74 4.45 -4.97 2.76
CA SER A 74 4.06 -3.74 3.46
C SER A 74 5.27 -2.88 3.79
N SER A 75 5.11 -1.55 3.72
CA SER A 75 6.07 -0.55 4.22
C SER A 75 5.79 -0.12 5.67
N GLY A 76 4.74 -0.65 6.30
CA GLY A 76 4.29 -0.20 7.61
C GLY A 76 3.67 1.19 7.55
N THR A 77 3.85 1.98 8.61
CA THR A 77 3.18 3.28 8.80
C THR A 77 4.03 4.51 8.53
N ARG A 78 5.31 4.32 8.16
CA ARG A 78 6.23 5.44 7.95
C ARG A 78 6.86 5.35 6.58
N THR A 79 6.91 6.48 5.90
CA THR A 79 7.76 6.70 4.73
C THR A 79 9.22 6.32 5.06
N TRP A 80 9.97 5.90 4.04
CA TRP A 80 11.40 5.54 4.13
C TRP A 80 11.74 4.25 4.87
N ARG A 81 10.76 3.53 5.40
CA ARG A 81 11.03 2.17 5.89
C ARG A 81 11.34 1.23 4.72
N GLU A 82 12.06 0.18 5.03
CA GLU A 82 12.14 -0.97 4.16
C GLU A 82 10.75 -1.59 3.96
N THR A 83 10.53 -2.12 2.77
CA THR A 83 9.42 -3.02 2.51
C THR A 83 9.71 -4.37 3.17
N ARG A 84 8.67 -4.94 3.78
CA ARG A 84 8.71 -6.28 4.34
C ARG A 84 7.66 -7.17 3.71
N THR A 85 7.94 -8.46 3.66
CA THR A 85 7.11 -9.48 3.02
C THR A 85 6.97 -10.73 3.87
N GLY A 86 5.95 -11.53 3.59
CA GLY A 86 5.67 -12.81 4.23
C GLY A 86 4.50 -13.51 3.56
N VAL A 87 4.01 -14.58 4.19
CA VAL A 87 2.83 -15.34 3.75
C VAL A 87 1.79 -15.32 4.86
N LEU A 88 0.55 -14.96 4.53
CA LEU A 88 -0.57 -15.04 5.47
C LEU A 88 -1.03 -16.50 5.61
N ASP A 89 -1.25 -16.94 6.84
CA ASP A 89 -2.06 -18.13 7.08
C ASP A 89 -3.56 -17.81 6.86
N ALA A 90 -4.37 -18.87 6.76
CA ALA A 90 -5.79 -18.73 6.46
C ALA A 90 -6.55 -17.90 7.50
N ASP A 91 -6.19 -18.04 8.79
CA ASP A 91 -6.84 -17.33 9.88
C ASP A 91 -6.50 -15.82 9.83
N THR A 92 -5.23 -15.47 9.63
CA THR A 92 -4.78 -14.08 9.44
C THR A 92 -5.46 -13.46 8.21
N ALA A 93 -5.51 -14.19 7.09
CA ALA A 93 -6.12 -13.68 5.87
C ALA A 93 -7.63 -13.42 6.04
N ALA A 94 -8.33 -14.31 6.75
CA ALA A 94 -9.74 -14.14 7.07
C ALA A 94 -9.99 -12.95 8.02
N GLU A 95 -9.16 -12.81 9.07
CA GLU A 95 -9.22 -11.67 9.99
C GLU A 95 -8.97 -10.36 9.26
N LEU A 96 -7.94 -10.30 8.43
CA LEU A 96 -7.59 -9.14 7.64
C LEU A 96 -8.71 -8.75 6.67
N GLY A 97 -9.25 -9.73 5.94
CA GLY A 97 -10.38 -9.51 5.05
C GLY A 97 -11.62 -9.00 5.78
N ALA A 98 -11.86 -9.43 7.03
CA ALA A 98 -12.95 -8.93 7.84
C ALA A 98 -12.72 -7.48 8.29
N ARG A 99 -11.54 -7.15 8.81
CA ARG A 99 -11.16 -5.78 9.27
C ARG A 99 -11.20 -4.76 8.14
N LEU A 100 -10.73 -5.14 6.96
CA LEU A 100 -10.75 -4.29 5.77
C LEU A 100 -12.06 -4.40 4.97
N HIS A 101 -13.07 -5.08 5.51
CA HIS A 101 -14.37 -5.26 4.84
C HIS A 101 -14.27 -5.78 3.39
N PHE A 102 -13.25 -6.60 3.08
CA PHE A 102 -12.92 -7.02 1.70
C PHE A 102 -14.12 -7.60 0.95
N GLY A 103 -14.88 -8.48 1.60
CA GLY A 103 -16.08 -9.08 1.00
C GLY A 103 -17.24 -8.10 0.73
N ALA A 104 -17.17 -6.85 1.21
CA ALA A 104 -18.15 -5.80 0.98
C ALA A 104 -17.68 -4.73 -0.03
N TRP A 105 -16.44 -4.81 -0.52
CA TRP A 105 -15.93 -3.88 -1.54
C TRP A 105 -16.81 -3.77 -2.79
N PRO A 106 -17.50 -4.83 -3.27
CA PRO A 106 -18.46 -4.70 -4.37
C PRO A 106 -19.51 -3.61 -4.16
N ASP A 107 -20.02 -3.48 -2.95
CA ASP A 107 -21.08 -2.54 -2.60
C ASP A 107 -20.52 -1.17 -2.19
N LEU A 108 -19.22 -1.09 -1.87
CA LEU A 108 -18.53 0.12 -1.42
C LEU A 108 -17.73 0.81 -2.53
N ALA A 109 -17.58 0.18 -3.70
CA ALA A 109 -16.80 0.69 -4.82
C ALA A 109 -17.26 2.10 -5.25
N GLY A 110 -16.30 2.96 -5.51
CA GLY A 110 -16.52 4.37 -5.84
C GLY A 110 -15.56 5.31 -5.13
N THR A 111 -15.71 6.60 -5.42
CA THR A 111 -14.89 7.66 -4.81
C THR A 111 -15.67 8.37 -3.72
N TRP A 112 -15.16 8.27 -2.50
CA TRP A 112 -15.66 8.93 -1.31
C TRP A 112 -14.80 10.15 -1.04
N LEU A 113 -15.40 11.33 -1.11
CA LEU A 113 -14.73 12.61 -0.91
C LEU A 113 -15.53 13.47 0.05
N GLU A 114 -14.84 14.11 0.99
CA GLU A 114 -15.41 15.24 1.72
C GLU A 114 -15.13 16.55 0.96
N SER A 115 -16.18 17.31 0.68
CA SER A 115 -16.04 18.62 0.05
C SER A 115 -15.26 19.58 0.95
N GLY A 116 -14.24 20.24 0.43
CA GLY A 116 -13.56 21.36 1.12
C GLY A 116 -12.06 21.18 1.34
N TYR A 117 -11.52 19.99 1.12
CA TYR A 117 -10.08 19.74 1.15
C TYR A 117 -9.54 19.59 -0.27
N VAL A 118 -8.71 20.55 -0.68
CA VAL A 118 -7.83 20.45 -1.84
C VAL A 118 -6.46 20.20 -1.24
N ASP A 119 -5.76 19.11 -1.61
CA ASP A 119 -4.48 18.69 -1.00
C ASP A 119 -4.60 17.87 0.31
N ALA A 120 -5.44 16.83 0.28
CA ALA A 120 -5.49 15.83 1.36
C ALA A 120 -5.14 14.45 0.80
N PRO A 121 -4.64 13.53 1.65
CA PRO A 121 -4.22 12.23 1.17
C PRO A 121 -5.39 11.42 0.61
N THR A 122 -5.08 10.56 -0.35
CA THR A 122 -6.02 9.62 -0.94
C THR A 122 -5.64 8.22 -0.51
N LEU A 123 -6.59 7.47 0.03
CA LEU A 123 -6.44 6.04 0.23
C LEU A 123 -7.10 5.28 -0.91
N ILE A 124 -6.41 4.30 -1.49
CA ILE A 124 -6.95 3.47 -2.57
C ILE A 124 -7.06 2.04 -2.04
N PHE A 125 -8.23 1.42 -2.20
CA PHE A 125 -8.48 0.00 -1.89
C PHE A 125 -8.92 -0.70 -3.18
N ASP A 126 -8.01 -1.40 -3.83
CA ASP A 126 -8.20 -2.01 -5.15
C ASP A 126 -8.13 -3.54 -5.06
N ASP A 127 -9.08 -4.28 -5.66
CA ASP A 127 -9.10 -5.75 -5.76
C ASP A 127 -8.84 -6.28 -7.18
N SER A 128 -8.35 -5.43 -8.09
CA SER A 128 -8.24 -5.52 -9.55
C SER A 128 -9.54 -5.46 -10.36
N THR A 129 -10.70 -5.64 -9.73
CA THR A 129 -11.98 -5.57 -10.42
C THR A 129 -12.79 -4.35 -10.02
N ARG A 130 -12.50 -3.82 -8.84
CA ARG A 130 -13.24 -2.75 -8.18
C ARG A 130 -12.28 -1.95 -7.32
N VAL A 131 -12.64 -0.68 -7.13
CA VAL A 131 -11.84 0.21 -6.31
C VAL A 131 -12.72 1.05 -5.41
N VAL A 132 -12.33 1.13 -4.13
CA VAL A 132 -12.83 2.13 -3.18
C VAL A 132 -11.75 3.18 -3.05
N VAL A 133 -12.04 4.40 -3.50
CA VAL A 133 -11.13 5.54 -3.35
C VAL A 133 -11.63 6.38 -2.20
N CYS A 134 -10.82 6.49 -1.18
CA CYS A 134 -11.07 7.35 -0.05
C CYS A 134 -10.23 8.63 -0.12
N ALA A 135 -10.79 9.67 -0.74
CA ALA A 135 -10.15 10.96 -0.90
C ALA A 135 -10.41 11.86 0.32
N SER A 136 -9.40 12.63 0.71
CA SER A 136 -9.48 13.57 1.85
C SER A 136 -9.92 12.89 3.15
N LEU A 137 -9.36 11.70 3.42
CA LEU A 137 -9.64 10.89 4.61
C LEU A 137 -11.10 10.45 4.81
N CYS A 138 -12.05 10.79 3.94
CA CYS A 138 -13.45 10.33 4.01
C CYS A 138 -14.16 10.51 5.35
N ASP A 139 -13.91 11.61 6.07
CA ASP A 139 -14.59 11.90 7.34
C ASP A 139 -16.04 12.38 7.17
N GLY A 140 -16.43 12.73 5.94
CA GLY A 140 -17.77 13.23 5.60
C GLY A 140 -18.93 12.38 6.10
N SER A 141 -20.04 13.04 6.44
CA SER A 141 -21.25 12.37 6.97
C SER A 141 -21.93 11.42 5.98
N SER A 142 -21.70 11.59 4.68
CA SER A 142 -22.22 10.72 3.61
C SER A 142 -21.36 9.48 3.35
N VAL A 143 -20.18 9.39 3.96
CA VAL A 143 -19.27 8.25 3.78
C VAL A 143 -19.77 7.08 4.64
N PRO A 144 -19.93 5.87 4.07
CA PRO A 144 -20.33 4.68 4.84
C PRO A 144 -19.37 4.40 5.99
N ASP A 145 -19.91 3.97 7.14
CA ASP A 145 -19.10 3.64 8.33
C ASP A 145 -18.05 2.56 8.04
N SER A 146 -18.33 1.62 7.14
CA SER A 146 -17.37 0.59 6.70
C SER A 146 -16.16 1.18 5.99
N VAL A 147 -16.32 2.23 5.18
CA VAL A 147 -15.19 2.90 4.50
C VAL A 147 -14.33 3.65 5.52
N LYS A 148 -14.95 4.27 6.53
CA LYS A 148 -14.23 4.90 7.65
C LYS A 148 -13.45 3.87 8.48
N ALA A 149 -14.07 2.74 8.78
CA ALA A 149 -13.41 1.63 9.47
C ALA A 149 -12.21 1.09 8.66
N MET A 150 -12.37 0.90 7.34
CA MET A 150 -11.27 0.50 6.46
C MET A 150 -10.09 1.47 6.50
N ARG A 151 -10.35 2.79 6.43
CA ARG A 151 -9.34 3.85 6.57
C ARG A 151 -8.61 3.76 7.91
N ASP A 152 -9.35 3.62 9.01
CA ASP A 152 -8.79 3.59 10.36
C ASP A 152 -7.94 2.32 10.59
N GLU A 153 -8.34 1.20 10.01
CA GLU A 153 -7.62 -0.08 10.11
C GLU A 153 -6.37 -0.16 9.23
N LEU A 154 -6.31 0.55 8.10
CA LEU A 154 -5.21 0.45 7.14
C LEU A 154 -3.83 0.56 7.80
N PHE A 155 -3.60 1.62 8.57
CA PHE A 155 -2.28 1.86 9.17
C PHE A 155 -1.95 0.83 10.26
N VAL A 156 -2.97 0.33 10.97
CA VAL A 156 -2.80 -0.73 11.98
C VAL A 156 -2.37 -2.02 11.29
N VAL A 157 -3.10 -2.44 10.26
CA VAL A 157 -2.78 -3.60 9.43
C VAL A 157 -1.38 -3.48 8.82
N ALA A 158 -1.06 -2.33 8.22
CA ALA A 158 0.25 -2.12 7.60
C ALA A 158 1.38 -2.32 8.62
N GLN A 159 1.22 -1.75 9.83
CA GLN A 159 2.21 -1.92 10.88
C GLN A 159 2.36 -3.39 11.32
N GLU A 160 1.25 -4.08 11.55
CA GLU A 160 1.25 -5.48 11.99
C GLU A 160 1.91 -6.41 10.97
N LEU A 161 1.57 -6.26 9.69
CA LEU A 161 2.17 -7.04 8.61
C LEU A 161 3.67 -6.73 8.47
N TRP A 162 4.05 -5.47 8.59
CA TRP A 162 5.46 -5.07 8.61
C TRP A 162 6.20 -5.71 9.78
N ASP A 163 5.65 -5.68 11.00
CA ASP A 163 6.33 -6.23 12.19
C ASP A 163 6.52 -7.76 12.09
N ARG A 164 5.57 -8.46 11.47
CA ARG A 164 5.64 -9.91 11.22
C ARG A 164 6.56 -10.30 10.06
N GLY A 165 6.74 -9.42 9.08
CA GLY A 165 7.44 -9.74 7.83
C GLY A 165 8.96 -9.78 7.95
N SER A 166 9.61 -10.29 6.91
CA SER A 166 11.06 -10.16 6.69
C SER A 166 11.33 -9.08 5.65
N ALA A 167 12.50 -8.44 5.72
CA ALA A 167 12.89 -7.46 4.70
C ALA A 167 12.91 -8.08 3.31
N VAL A 168 12.44 -7.34 2.30
CA VAL A 168 12.47 -7.80 0.91
C VAL A 168 13.90 -7.77 0.35
N GLU A 169 14.31 -8.86 -0.31
CA GLU A 169 15.64 -9.02 -0.91
C GLU A 169 15.72 -8.50 -2.36
N SER A 170 14.78 -7.66 -2.79
CA SER A 170 14.69 -7.14 -4.16
C SER A 170 15.67 -5.99 -4.44
N GLY A 171 15.76 -5.58 -5.70
CA GLY A 171 16.48 -4.36 -6.08
C GLY A 171 15.80 -3.09 -5.53
N VAL A 172 16.40 -1.94 -5.79
CA VAL A 172 15.83 -0.63 -5.42
C VAL A 172 15.63 0.24 -6.66
N ARG A 173 14.59 1.07 -6.64
CA ARG A 173 14.45 2.19 -7.58
C ARG A 173 14.92 3.45 -6.90
N ALA A 174 15.82 4.17 -7.55
CA ALA A 174 16.39 5.39 -7.00
C ALA A 174 16.50 6.52 -8.03
N ILE A 175 16.34 7.75 -7.56
CA ILE A 175 16.69 8.97 -8.31
C ILE A 175 17.43 9.95 -7.39
N ALA A 176 18.30 10.76 -7.98
CA ALA A 176 18.97 11.85 -7.32
C ALA A 176 18.56 13.18 -7.96
N ILE A 177 18.37 14.21 -7.13
CA ILE A 177 18.13 15.58 -7.59
C ILE A 177 19.21 16.47 -7.02
N ALA A 178 19.84 17.26 -7.91
CA ALA A 178 20.84 18.24 -7.50
C ALA A 178 20.25 19.21 -6.47
N TYR A 179 21.04 19.51 -5.44
CA TYR A 179 20.59 20.28 -4.29
C TYR A 179 21.63 21.31 -3.89
N GLU A 180 21.19 22.52 -3.57
CA GLU A 180 22.06 23.53 -2.98
C GLU A 180 22.08 23.31 -1.45
N PRO A 181 23.23 22.95 -0.86
CA PRO A 181 23.29 22.63 0.56
C PRO A 181 22.98 23.86 1.42
N PHE A 182 22.31 23.64 2.55
CA PHE A 182 22.17 24.66 3.59
C PHE A 182 22.60 24.12 4.96
N GLN A 183 22.84 25.02 5.91
CA GLN A 183 23.35 24.64 7.23
C GLN A 183 22.40 23.69 7.97
N GLY A 184 22.95 22.59 8.50
CA GLY A 184 22.22 21.65 9.36
C GLY A 184 21.74 20.37 8.68
N ILE A 185 21.90 20.22 7.36
CA ILE A 185 21.64 18.95 6.69
C ILE A 185 22.90 18.05 6.73
N PRO A 186 22.80 16.82 7.26
CA PRO A 186 23.92 15.90 7.40
C PRO A 186 24.16 15.10 6.10
N PHE A 187 24.80 15.72 5.11
CA PHE A 187 25.14 15.04 3.85
C PHE A 187 26.21 13.95 4.05
N VAL A 188 25.87 12.73 3.67
CA VAL A 188 26.78 11.57 3.70
C VAL A 188 27.34 11.25 2.32
N ASP A 189 28.47 10.57 2.28
CA ASP A 189 29.11 10.19 1.01
C ASP A 189 28.24 9.18 0.24
N TRP A 190 28.18 9.33 -1.07
CA TRP A 190 27.52 8.39 -1.98
C TRP A 190 28.14 6.99 -1.83
N PRO A 191 27.34 5.93 -1.58
CA PRO A 191 27.88 4.64 -1.16
C PRO A 191 28.28 3.73 -2.33
N LEU A 192 27.92 4.05 -3.57
CA LEU A 192 28.14 3.18 -4.72
C LEU A 192 29.41 3.54 -5.49
N ALA A 193 30.05 2.53 -6.07
CA ALA A 193 31.13 2.73 -7.05
C ALA A 193 30.60 3.31 -8.37
N ARG A 194 29.36 2.98 -8.74
CA ARG A 194 28.64 3.58 -9.86
C ARG A 194 28.42 5.06 -9.59
N PRO A 195 28.72 5.98 -10.54
CA PRO A 195 28.64 7.41 -10.28
C PRO A 195 27.18 7.84 -10.04
N ILE A 196 26.98 8.77 -9.09
CA ILE A 196 25.64 9.28 -8.78
C ILE A 196 24.96 9.95 -9.98
N SER A 197 25.74 10.45 -10.96
CA SER A 197 25.23 11.05 -12.20
C SER A 197 24.27 10.15 -12.96
N ASP A 198 24.39 8.82 -12.84
CA ASP A 198 23.49 7.86 -13.49
C ASP A 198 22.07 7.91 -12.90
N PHE A 199 21.97 8.31 -11.62
CA PHE A 199 20.73 8.45 -10.86
C PHE A 199 20.14 9.85 -10.97
N VAL A 200 20.91 10.84 -11.43
CA VAL A 200 20.45 12.21 -11.54
C VAL A 200 19.29 12.31 -12.53
N ARG A 201 18.23 13.04 -12.14
CA ARG A 201 17.12 13.39 -13.02
C ARG A 201 16.98 14.90 -13.12
N THR A 202 16.83 15.36 -14.36
CA THR A 202 16.56 16.76 -14.69
C THR A 202 15.20 16.85 -15.37
N GLY A 203 14.33 17.74 -14.92
CA GLY A 203 12.96 17.87 -15.45
C GLY A 203 11.94 16.98 -14.74
N SER A 204 10.78 16.83 -15.35
CA SER A 204 9.67 16.01 -14.81
C SER A 204 10.07 14.54 -14.76
N VAL A 205 9.76 13.88 -13.65
CA VAL A 205 9.91 12.44 -13.48
C VAL A 205 8.51 11.86 -13.44
N GLU A 206 8.24 10.84 -14.26
CA GLU A 206 6.93 10.17 -14.23
C GLU A 206 6.75 9.39 -12.91
N PRO A 207 5.52 9.25 -12.41
CA PRO A 207 5.23 8.46 -11.22
C PRO A 207 5.84 7.05 -11.26
N GLY A 208 6.50 6.66 -10.17
CA GLY A 208 7.16 5.37 -9.99
C GLY A 208 8.51 5.25 -10.71
N GLN A 209 8.83 6.16 -11.64
CA GLN A 209 10.02 6.07 -12.47
C GLN A 209 11.29 6.33 -11.67
N GLY A 210 12.26 5.42 -11.79
CA GLY A 210 13.59 5.55 -11.20
C GLY A 210 14.63 4.69 -11.91
N VAL A 211 15.91 4.90 -11.60
CA VAL A 211 16.96 3.94 -11.98
C VAL A 211 16.75 2.68 -11.16
N LEU A 212 16.57 1.56 -11.83
CA LEU A 212 16.65 0.26 -11.19
C LEU A 212 18.13 -0.05 -10.88
N GLU A 213 18.41 -0.31 -9.61
CA GLU A 213 19.66 -0.88 -9.14
C GLU A 213 19.35 -2.29 -8.60
N ASP A 214 19.70 -3.30 -9.40
CA ASP A 214 19.40 -4.72 -9.17
C ASP A 214 20.64 -5.55 -8.84
N ASP A 215 21.85 -4.95 -8.89
CA ASP A 215 23.05 -5.58 -8.32
C ASP A 215 22.87 -5.74 -6.80
N PRO A 216 22.94 -6.98 -6.24
CA PRO A 216 22.61 -7.21 -4.84
C PRO A 216 23.46 -6.40 -3.86
N ALA A 217 24.75 -6.21 -4.14
CA ALA A 217 25.65 -5.47 -3.26
C ALA A 217 25.33 -3.96 -3.28
N SER A 218 25.08 -3.41 -4.47
CA SER A 218 24.73 -2.00 -4.66
C SER A 218 23.35 -1.67 -4.09
N ALA A 219 22.36 -2.52 -4.35
CA ALA A 219 21.03 -2.40 -3.76
C ALA A 219 21.09 -2.46 -2.23
N GLN A 220 21.85 -3.40 -1.64
CA GLN A 220 22.02 -3.48 -0.20
C GLN A 220 22.70 -2.22 0.37
N ALA A 221 23.73 -1.68 -0.29
CA ALA A 221 24.38 -0.45 0.17
C ALA A 221 23.42 0.76 0.19
N LEU A 222 22.51 0.86 -0.77
CA LEU A 222 21.45 1.88 -0.77
C LEU A 222 20.40 1.64 0.33
N LYS A 223 20.02 0.38 0.59
CA LYS A 223 19.13 0.02 1.71
C LYS A 223 19.75 0.35 3.06
N ASP A 224 21.04 0.05 3.24
CA ASP A 224 21.79 0.35 4.47
C ASP A 224 21.90 1.85 4.71
N LEU A 225 22.13 2.63 3.64
CA LEU A 225 22.09 4.10 3.68
C LEU A 225 20.72 4.61 4.15
N ARG A 226 19.62 4.14 3.54
CA ARG A 226 18.26 4.51 3.98
C ARG A 226 18.04 4.14 5.45
N ALA A 227 18.44 2.94 5.85
CA ALA A 227 18.28 2.45 7.22
C ALA A 227 19.09 3.28 8.24
N SER A 228 20.27 3.79 7.89
CA SER A 228 21.05 4.66 8.79
C SER A 228 20.34 5.97 9.10
N PHE A 229 19.69 6.57 8.10
CA PHE A 229 18.85 7.76 8.31
C PHE A 229 17.61 7.45 9.15
N VAL A 230 16.92 6.35 8.88
CA VAL A 230 15.73 5.94 9.65
C VAL A 230 16.06 5.67 11.13
N ARG A 231 17.23 5.08 11.42
CA ARG A 231 17.71 4.88 12.80
C ARG A 231 18.16 6.17 13.49
N GLY A 232 18.37 7.25 12.74
CA GLY A 232 18.85 8.52 13.25
C GLY A 232 20.38 8.60 13.42
N ASP A 233 21.14 7.75 12.72
CA ASP A 233 22.62 7.71 12.79
C ASP A 233 23.25 9.05 12.34
N HIS A 234 22.48 9.87 11.62
CA HIS A 234 22.88 11.18 11.10
C HIS A 234 22.12 12.35 11.74
N GLY A 235 21.37 12.11 12.83
CA GLY A 235 20.50 13.10 13.47
C GLY A 235 19.02 12.86 13.16
N ALA A 236 18.15 13.80 13.56
CA ALA A 236 16.72 13.68 13.32
C ALA A 236 16.42 13.70 11.82
N PHE A 237 15.83 12.62 11.33
CA PHE A 237 15.38 12.51 9.96
C PHE A 237 14.08 13.30 9.76
N GLY A 238 14.23 14.57 9.40
CA GLY A 238 13.11 15.51 9.17
C GLY A 238 13.02 16.01 7.73
N TRP A 239 13.85 15.47 6.84
CA TRP A 239 13.91 15.85 5.44
C TRP A 239 13.36 14.65 4.68
N ASP A 240 12.26 14.79 3.95
CA ASP A 240 11.67 13.73 3.13
C ASP A 240 12.56 13.40 1.91
N MET A 241 13.85 13.15 2.16
CA MET A 241 14.92 12.82 1.21
C MET A 241 16.15 12.33 1.98
N LEU A 242 17.00 11.52 1.32
CA LEU A 242 18.30 11.11 1.85
C LEU A 242 19.38 12.08 1.35
N PRO A 243 20.00 12.90 2.22
CA PRO A 243 21.02 13.85 1.79
C PRO A 243 22.36 13.15 1.50
N VAL A 244 22.76 13.15 0.23
CA VAL A 244 24.03 12.54 -0.21
C VAL A 244 24.93 13.53 -0.94
N LYS A 245 26.24 13.30 -0.90
CA LYS A 245 27.24 14.07 -1.64
C LYS A 245 28.15 13.17 -2.45
N SER A 246 28.56 13.65 -3.61
CA SER A 246 29.54 12.98 -4.49
C SER A 246 30.32 14.05 -5.24
N ASP A 247 31.64 13.89 -5.34
CA ASP A 247 32.52 14.75 -6.15
C ASP A 247 32.36 16.27 -5.88
N GLY A 248 32.06 16.62 -4.63
CA GLY A 248 31.84 18.00 -4.19
C GLY A 248 30.46 18.58 -4.49
N ALA A 249 29.56 17.82 -5.12
CA ALA A 249 28.16 18.17 -5.33
C ALA A 249 27.24 17.49 -4.30
N TYR A 250 26.04 18.06 -4.12
CA TYR A 250 25.05 17.65 -3.13
C TYR A 250 23.74 17.27 -3.81
N TYR A 251 23.06 16.25 -3.27
CA TYR A 251 21.87 15.68 -3.87
C TYR A 251 20.84 15.29 -2.80
N GLN A 252 19.58 15.43 -3.18
CA GLN A 252 18.46 14.73 -2.54
C GLN A 252 18.31 13.37 -3.22
N LEU A 253 18.53 12.29 -2.48
CA LEU A 253 18.31 10.94 -2.96
C LEU A 253 16.94 10.44 -2.50
N TYR A 254 16.18 9.90 -3.45
CA TYR A 254 14.92 9.22 -3.20
C TYR A 254 15.05 7.79 -3.67
N LEU A 255 14.64 6.84 -2.82
CA LEU A 255 14.71 5.43 -3.15
C LEU A 255 13.65 4.62 -2.43
N ARG A 256 13.21 3.55 -3.09
CA ARG A 256 12.28 2.55 -2.57
C ARG A 256 12.68 1.16 -3.03
N ASP A 257 12.22 0.15 -2.29
CA ASP A 257 12.39 -1.24 -2.71
C ASP A 257 11.50 -1.52 -3.92
N THR A 258 11.93 -2.43 -4.77
CA THR A 258 11.11 -2.94 -5.88
C THR A 258 10.15 -4.02 -5.40
N LEU A 259 8.96 -4.04 -5.96
CA LEU A 259 7.99 -5.12 -5.79
C LEU A 259 8.06 -6.07 -6.99
N PRO A 260 7.78 -7.38 -6.81
CA PRO A 260 7.94 -8.38 -7.87
C PRO A 260 6.94 -8.23 -9.02
N PHE A 261 6.05 -7.24 -8.92
CA PHE A 261 4.90 -7.08 -9.78
C PHE A 261 4.74 -5.67 -10.34
N GLU A 262 5.80 -4.87 -10.23
CA GLU A 262 5.94 -3.60 -10.93
C GLU A 262 6.07 -3.81 -12.44
N ASP A 263 5.63 -2.84 -13.22
CA ASP A 263 5.96 -2.77 -14.64
C ASP A 263 7.39 -2.26 -14.89
N ALA A 264 7.75 -2.07 -16.16
CA ALA A 264 9.08 -1.59 -16.54
C ALA A 264 9.38 -0.18 -15.98
N GLN A 265 8.35 0.65 -15.86
CA GLN A 265 8.40 2.00 -15.33
C GLN A 265 8.52 2.02 -13.81
N GLY A 266 8.14 0.94 -13.14
CA GLY A 266 8.14 0.83 -11.68
C GLY A 266 6.76 1.02 -11.07
N PHE A 267 5.73 1.14 -11.90
CA PHE A 267 4.37 1.32 -11.46
C PHE A 267 3.80 -0.01 -11.00
N VAL A 268 3.02 0.01 -9.93
CA VAL A 268 2.20 -1.16 -9.58
C VAL A 268 0.89 -1.04 -10.36
N PRO A 269 0.62 -1.91 -11.35
CA PRO A 269 -0.59 -1.79 -12.15
C PRO A 269 -1.83 -1.99 -11.27
N LEU A 270 -2.47 -0.87 -10.93
CA LEU A 270 -3.80 -0.80 -10.33
C LEU A 270 -4.84 -0.73 -11.45
N THR A 271 -6.08 -1.11 -11.13
CA THR A 271 -7.18 -1.01 -12.08
C THR A 271 -7.40 0.45 -12.45
N SER A 272 -7.25 0.74 -13.74
CA SER A 272 -7.29 2.09 -14.30
C SER A 272 -8.56 2.83 -13.86
N HIS A 273 -8.37 3.93 -13.15
CA HIS A 273 -9.39 4.87 -12.69
C HIS A 273 -9.80 5.89 -13.75
#